data_AF-A0A944TCS9-F1
#
_entry.id   AF-A0A944TCS9-F1
#
_cell.length_a   1.000
_cell.length_b   1.000
_cell.length_c   1.000
_cell.angle_alpha   90.00
_cell.angle_beta   90.00
_cell.angle_gamma   90.00
#
_symmetry.space_group_name_H-M   'P 1'
#
loop_
_entity.id
_entity.type
_entity.pdbx_description
1 polymer ?
#
loop_
_entity_poly.entity_id
_entity_poly.type
_entity_poly.pdbx_seq_one_letter_code
_entity_poly.pdbx_strand_id
1 'polypeptide(L)'
;MQKSDPMAFDAGDKPEEDGPAAFAAVVYTPKQTDKSTLPAFVRRLKSEQVSVAGILQESRLEDGAETRTIDSVDIRTGQRIAIKRPMASEDECGLDVASLVETSAILRGVLQSHPDLVVIEKFGDQEQEGEGLLDEIMQIISEGIPLMITVPEPALEIWQRQCGGLGAVLPYSEDAMLAWWRALKP
;
A
#
# COMPACT_ATOMS: atom_id res chain seq x y z
N MET A 1 -53.74 24.54 31.74
CA MET A 1 -52.27 24.37 31.78
C MET A 1 -52.02 23.14 32.64
N GLN A 2 -51.36 22.07 32.21
CA GLN A 2 -50.30 21.93 31.21
C GLN A 2 -50.30 20.46 30.75
N LYS A 3 -50.30 20.21 29.44
CA LYS A 3 -49.96 18.90 28.87
C LYS A 3 -48.44 18.76 28.96
N SER A 4 -47.96 17.65 29.47
CA SER A 4 -46.55 17.25 29.35
C SER A 4 -46.52 15.94 28.57
N ASP A 5 -46.14 16.04 27.30
CA ASP A 5 -45.75 14.92 26.45
C ASP A 5 -44.45 14.29 26.96
N PRO A 6 -44.27 12.96 26.88
CA PRO A 6 -42.96 12.36 27.03
C PRO A 6 -42.16 12.56 25.73
N MET A 7 -41.02 13.26 25.83
CA MET A 7 -39.98 13.29 24.79
C MET A 7 -39.51 11.86 24.53
N ALA A 8 -39.82 11.34 23.35
CA ALA A 8 -39.14 10.20 22.77
C ALA A 8 -37.68 10.59 22.52
N PHE A 9 -36.74 9.89 23.16
CA PHE A 9 -35.35 9.90 22.74
C PHE A 9 -35.28 9.08 21.45
N ASP A 10 -35.06 9.77 20.34
CA ASP A 10 -34.78 9.18 19.04
C ASP A 10 -33.42 8.49 19.12
N ALA A 11 -33.42 7.17 19.31
CA ALA A 11 -32.24 6.33 19.15
C ALA A 11 -32.03 6.10 17.65
N GLY A 12 -31.54 7.14 16.98
CA GLY A 12 -31.22 7.14 15.56
C GLY A 12 -29.71 7.16 15.35
N ASP A 13 -29.00 6.13 15.80
CA ASP A 13 -27.69 5.79 15.22
C ASP A 13 -27.88 4.44 14.53
N LYS A 14 -28.17 4.50 13.23
CA LYS A 14 -28.09 3.30 12.39
C LYS A 14 -26.61 3.02 12.22
N PRO A 15 -26.12 1.78 12.44
CA PRO A 15 -24.77 1.45 12.02
C PRO A 15 -24.69 1.73 10.51
N GLU A 16 -23.73 2.57 10.13
CA GLU A 16 -23.34 2.72 8.74
C GLU A 16 -23.07 1.30 8.20
N GLU A 17 -23.74 0.93 7.11
CA GLU A 17 -23.44 -0.31 6.39
C GLU A 17 -22.10 -0.08 5.70
N ASP A 18 -21.02 -0.15 6.48
CA ASP A 18 -19.67 0.09 6.00
C ASP A 18 -19.27 -1.06 5.08
N GLY A 19 -19.30 -0.78 3.79
CA GLY A 19 -18.53 -1.56 2.82
C GLY A 19 -17.06 -1.64 3.26
N PRO A 20 -16.29 -2.60 2.74
CA PRO A 20 -14.90 -2.73 3.13
C PRO A 20 -14.13 -1.42 2.89
N ALA A 21 -13.24 -1.08 3.83
CA ALA A 21 -12.40 0.11 3.72
C ALA A 21 -11.73 0.18 2.33
N ALA A 22 -11.75 1.38 1.73
CA ALA A 22 -11.19 1.62 0.39
C ALA A 22 -9.68 1.34 0.30
N PHE A 23 -9.00 1.18 1.44
CA PHE A 23 -7.61 0.77 1.48
C PHE A 23 -7.34 -0.34 2.50
N ALA A 24 -6.31 -1.13 2.24
CA ALA A 24 -5.91 -2.27 3.06
C ALA A 24 -4.40 -2.33 3.29
N ALA A 25 -4.02 -2.59 4.54
CA ALA A 25 -2.68 -3.03 4.91
C ALA A 25 -2.60 -4.56 4.89
N VAL A 26 -1.72 -5.08 4.05
CA VAL A 26 -1.36 -6.51 4.03
C VAL A 26 -0.16 -6.72 4.94
N VAL A 27 -0.38 -7.37 6.07
CA VAL A 27 0.62 -7.48 7.13
C VAL A 27 1.48 -8.72 6.97
N TYR A 28 2.79 -8.54 6.92
CA TYR A 28 3.75 -9.62 6.84
C TYR A 28 4.74 -9.58 8.01
N THR A 29 5.20 -10.77 8.43
CA THR A 29 6.19 -10.88 9.51
C THR A 29 7.61 -10.72 8.95
N PRO A 30 8.60 -10.27 9.74
CA PRO A 30 10.01 -10.24 9.29
C PRO A 30 10.57 -11.61 8.90
N LYS A 31 9.95 -12.71 9.35
CA LYS A 31 10.32 -14.08 9.01
C LYS A 31 9.68 -14.56 7.70
N GLN A 32 8.78 -13.77 7.11
CA GLN A 32 8.11 -14.10 5.87
C GLN A 32 9.13 -14.14 4.72
N THR A 33 9.34 -15.32 4.15
CA THR A 33 10.25 -15.52 3.02
C THR A 33 9.55 -15.52 1.67
N ASP A 34 8.22 -15.70 1.66
CA ASP A 34 7.45 -15.66 0.44
C ASP A 34 7.25 -14.23 -0.06
N LYS A 35 7.98 -13.90 -1.12
CA LYS A 35 7.84 -12.64 -1.87
C LYS A 35 6.97 -12.77 -3.10
N SER A 36 6.42 -13.95 -3.38
CA SER A 36 5.70 -14.22 -4.63
C SER A 36 4.20 -13.95 -4.55
N THR A 37 3.61 -13.97 -3.34
CA THR A 37 2.16 -13.77 -3.14
C THR A 37 1.67 -12.43 -3.71
N LEU A 38 2.28 -11.29 -3.37
CA LEU A 38 1.82 -9.99 -3.87
C LEU A 38 1.97 -9.86 -5.40
N PRO A 39 3.12 -10.22 -6.02
CA PRO A 39 3.22 -10.29 -7.49
C PRO A 39 2.24 -11.26 -8.14
N ALA A 40 1.89 -12.39 -7.50
CA ALA A 40 0.89 -13.32 -8.00
C ALA A 40 -0.51 -12.71 -8.01
N PHE A 41 -0.90 -12.05 -6.92
CA PHE A 41 -2.13 -11.28 -6.81
C PHE A 41 -2.25 -10.23 -7.93
N VAL A 42 -1.22 -9.40 -8.12
CA VAL A 42 -1.21 -8.37 -9.19
C VAL A 42 -1.34 -9.01 -10.58
N ARG A 43 -0.62 -10.10 -10.86
CA ARG A 43 -0.71 -10.81 -12.14
C ARG A 43 -2.11 -11.38 -12.38
N ARG A 44 -2.74 -11.92 -11.34
CA ARG A 44 -4.10 -12.45 -11.42
C ARG A 44 -5.10 -11.35 -11.77
N LEU A 45 -5.08 -10.22 -11.06
CA LEU A 45 -5.97 -9.09 -11.35
C LEU A 45 -5.81 -8.55 -12.78
N LYS A 46 -4.56 -8.42 -13.25
CA LYS A 46 -4.31 -8.04 -14.64
C LYS A 46 -4.85 -9.04 -15.65
N SER A 47 -4.80 -10.35 -15.36
CA SER A 47 -5.41 -11.38 -16.22
C SER A 47 -6.93 -11.28 -16.27
N GLU A 48 -7.53 -10.71 -15.22
CA GLU A 48 -8.96 -10.37 -15.12
C GLU A 48 -9.26 -8.96 -15.67
N GLN A 49 -8.33 -8.36 -16.41
CA GLN A 49 -8.42 -7.04 -17.04
C GLN A 49 -8.62 -5.86 -16.06
N VAL A 50 -8.31 -6.06 -14.78
CA VAL A 50 -8.31 -4.99 -13.79
C VAL A 50 -7.13 -4.05 -14.07
N SER A 51 -7.41 -2.75 -14.09
CA SER A 51 -6.39 -1.71 -14.17
C SER A 51 -5.65 -1.59 -12.84
N VAL A 52 -4.49 -2.24 -12.73
CA VAL A 52 -3.63 -2.18 -11.54
C VAL A 52 -2.41 -1.30 -11.81
N ALA A 53 -2.14 -0.36 -10.91
CA ALA A 53 -0.94 0.48 -10.95
C ALA A 53 -0.25 0.54 -9.57
N GLY A 54 0.91 1.18 -9.51
CA GLY A 54 1.72 1.28 -8.30
C GLY A 54 3.07 0.59 -8.45
N ILE A 55 3.64 0.13 -7.33
CA ILE A 55 5.05 -0.26 -7.22
C ILE A 55 5.17 -1.61 -6.51
N LEU A 56 5.84 -2.56 -7.16
CA LEU A 56 6.33 -3.80 -6.55
C LEU A 56 7.83 -3.69 -6.26
N GLN A 57 8.38 -4.61 -5.46
CA GLN A 57 9.82 -4.70 -5.22
C GLN A 57 10.41 -6.00 -5.76
N GLU A 58 11.50 -5.91 -6.52
CA GLU A 58 12.27 -7.07 -6.98
C GLU A 58 13.65 -7.08 -6.30
N SER A 59 14.00 -8.21 -5.66
CA SER A 59 15.38 -8.43 -5.21
C SER A 59 16.18 -9.12 -6.31
N ARG A 60 17.36 -8.59 -6.64
CA ARG A 60 18.23 -9.15 -7.68
C ARG A 60 19.62 -9.42 -7.11
N LEU A 61 20.25 -10.45 -7.65
CA LEU A 61 21.67 -10.71 -7.46
C LEU A 61 22.32 -10.50 -8.82
N GLU A 62 23.17 -9.49 -8.95
CA GLU A 62 23.92 -9.29 -10.19
C GLU A 62 25.03 -10.35 -10.29
N ASP A 63 25.38 -10.73 -11.53
CA ASP A 63 26.43 -11.72 -11.77
C ASP A 63 27.75 -11.25 -11.15
N GLY A 64 28.26 -12.02 -10.18
CA GLY A 64 29.48 -11.70 -9.44
C GLY A 64 29.34 -10.75 -8.26
N ALA A 65 28.12 -10.29 -7.93
CA ALA A 65 27.88 -9.46 -6.76
C ALA A 65 27.66 -10.29 -5.49
N GLU A 66 28.27 -9.87 -4.37
CA GLU A 66 28.04 -10.47 -3.05
C GLU A 66 26.75 -9.94 -2.37
N THR A 67 26.26 -8.78 -2.83
CA THR A 67 25.11 -8.09 -2.23
C THR A 67 23.94 -8.04 -3.20
N ARG A 68 22.71 -8.21 -2.67
CA ARG A 68 21.48 -8.08 -3.44
C ARG A 68 21.09 -6.62 -3.62
N THR A 69 20.71 -6.24 -4.83
CA THR A 69 20.01 -4.98 -5.13
C THR A 69 18.51 -5.16 -4.90
N ILE A 70 17.83 -4.06 -4.53
CA ILE A 70 16.38 -4.01 -4.45
C ILE A 70 15.91 -2.92 -5.40
N ASP A 71 15.06 -3.29 -6.34
CA ASP A 71 14.47 -2.39 -7.33
C ASP A 71 12.99 -2.16 -7.00
N SER A 72 12.53 -0.91 -7.11
CA SER A 72 11.13 -0.56 -7.30
C SER A 72 10.76 -0.86 -8.75
N VAL A 73 9.62 -1.52 -8.96
CA VAL A 73 9.14 -1.88 -10.30
C VAL A 73 7.76 -1.25 -10.51
N ASP A 74 7.65 -0.35 -11.49
CA ASP A 74 6.35 0.18 -11.93
C ASP A 74 5.50 -0.98 -12.45
N ILE A 75 4.36 -1.20 -11.82
CA ILE A 75 3.42 -2.25 -12.19
C ILE A 75 2.97 -2.07 -13.64
N ARG A 76 2.74 -0.84 -14.13
CA ARG A 76 2.18 -0.62 -15.47
C ARG A 76 3.20 -0.87 -16.57
N THR A 77 4.40 -0.30 -16.41
CA THR A 77 5.40 -0.27 -17.48
C THR A 77 6.49 -1.33 -17.33
N GLY A 78 6.67 -1.89 -16.13
CA GLY A 78 7.83 -2.71 -15.79
C GLY A 78 9.13 -1.93 -15.68
N GLN A 79 9.08 -0.59 -15.69
CA GLN A 79 10.24 0.26 -15.42
C GLN A 79 10.80 -0.07 -14.03
N ARG A 80 12.13 -0.17 -13.95
CA ARG A 80 12.84 -0.48 -12.70
C ARG A 80 13.65 0.71 -12.24
N ILE A 81 13.58 0.99 -10.94
CA ILE A 81 14.31 2.06 -10.27
C ILE A 81 15.04 1.40 -9.10
N ALA A 82 16.37 1.43 -9.12
CA ALA A 82 17.17 0.85 -8.03
C ALA A 82 16.99 1.69 -6.76
N ILE A 83 16.48 1.07 -5.69
CA ILE A 83 16.26 1.72 -4.38
C ILE A 83 17.53 1.64 -3.52
N LYS A 84 18.25 0.53 -3.63
CA LYS A 84 19.49 0.27 -2.89
C LYS A 84 20.53 -0.33 -3.82
N ARG A 85 21.61 0.43 -4.07
CA ARG A 85 22.81 -0.03 -4.79
C ARG A 85 23.85 -0.51 -3.78
N PRO A 86 24.66 -1.54 -4.07
CA PRO A 86 25.86 -1.82 -3.31
C PRO A 86 26.82 -0.63 -3.46
N MET A 87 27.12 0.04 -2.35
CA MET A 87 28.06 1.16 -2.32
C MET A 87 29.41 0.66 -1.79
N ALA A 88 30.49 1.38 -2.14
CA ALA A 88 31.85 0.99 -1.79
C ALA A 88 32.16 1.13 -0.29
N SER A 89 31.38 1.92 0.45
CA SER A 89 31.48 2.10 1.89
C SER A 89 30.10 2.24 2.54
N GLU A 90 29.96 1.81 3.79
CA GLU A 90 28.72 1.93 4.57
C GLU A 90 28.34 3.39 4.89
N ASP A 91 29.30 4.32 4.79
CA ASP A 91 29.14 5.75 5.10
C ASP A 91 28.47 6.56 3.97
N GLU A 92 28.38 6.02 2.74
CA GLU A 92 27.68 6.66 1.62
C GLU A 92 26.18 6.29 1.57
N CYS A 93 25.61 5.82 2.68
CA CYS A 93 24.20 5.46 2.82
C CYS A 93 23.27 6.69 2.84
N GLY A 94 23.34 7.48 1.76
CA GLY A 94 22.36 8.49 1.43
C GLY A 94 21.20 7.85 0.68
N LEU A 95 20.00 8.32 1.01
CA LEU A 95 18.85 8.23 0.13
C LEU A 95 19.27 8.53 -1.31
N ASP A 96 19.05 7.61 -2.25
CA ASP A 96 19.15 7.96 -3.66
C ASP A 96 17.95 8.87 -3.98
N VAL A 97 18.14 10.18 -3.82
CA VAL A 97 17.12 11.21 -4.05
C VAL A 97 16.53 11.06 -5.46
N ALA A 98 17.33 10.62 -6.44
CA ALA A 98 16.81 10.35 -7.78
C ALA A 98 15.84 9.17 -7.77
N SER A 99 16.15 8.09 -7.05
CA SER A 99 15.23 6.95 -6.90
C SER A 99 13.90 7.35 -6.24
N LEU A 100 13.92 8.22 -5.23
CA LEU A 100 12.70 8.72 -4.59
C LEU A 100 11.89 9.61 -5.54
N VAL A 101 12.54 10.53 -6.26
CA VAL A 101 11.88 11.41 -7.25
C VAL A 101 11.23 10.59 -8.36
N GLU A 102 11.92 9.62 -8.92
CA GLU A 102 11.38 8.75 -9.97
C GLU A 102 10.21 7.89 -9.45
N THR A 103 10.33 7.35 -8.23
CA THR A 103 9.28 6.51 -7.64
C THR A 103 8.04 7.33 -7.26
N SER A 104 8.23 8.55 -6.72
CA SER A 104 7.16 9.52 -6.48
C SER A 104 6.47 9.92 -7.79
N ALA A 105 7.21 10.10 -8.89
CA ALA A 105 6.61 10.40 -10.20
C ALA A 105 5.69 9.27 -10.70
N ILE A 106 6.00 8.00 -10.41
CA ILE A 106 5.11 6.87 -10.72
C ILE A 106 3.77 7.04 -9.99
N LEU A 107 3.79 7.28 -8.67
CA LEU A 107 2.57 7.42 -7.87
C LEU A 107 1.78 8.69 -8.22
N ARG A 108 2.45 9.80 -8.56
CA ARG A 108 1.76 10.99 -9.09
C ARG A 108 1.06 10.71 -10.42
N GLY A 109 1.67 9.89 -11.27
CA GLY A 109 1.05 9.43 -12.51
C GLY A 109 -0.11 8.45 -12.29
N VAL A 110 -0.20 7.81 -11.13
CA VAL A 110 -1.35 6.97 -10.73
C VAL A 110 -2.57 7.85 -10.48
N LEU A 111 -2.40 8.93 -9.71
CA LEU A 111 -3.47 9.90 -9.39
C LEU A 111 -4.14 10.46 -10.64
N GLN A 112 -3.39 10.68 -11.72
CA GLN A 112 -3.96 11.17 -12.99
C GLN A 112 -4.72 10.09 -13.78
N SER A 113 -4.34 8.82 -13.62
CA SER A 113 -4.89 7.71 -14.42
C SER A 113 -6.07 7.00 -13.77
N HIS A 114 -6.32 7.22 -12.47
CA HIS A 114 -7.39 6.60 -11.68
C HIS A 114 -7.54 5.09 -11.97
N PRO A 115 -6.54 4.26 -11.64
CA PRO A 115 -6.65 2.81 -11.81
C PRO A 115 -7.75 2.23 -10.90
N ASP A 116 -8.17 1.01 -11.20
CA ASP A 116 -9.12 0.28 -10.37
C ASP A 116 -8.51 -0.06 -9.00
N LEU A 117 -7.18 -0.29 -8.95
CA LEU A 117 -6.45 -0.59 -7.73
C LEU A 117 -5.00 -0.08 -7.81
N VAL A 118 -4.53 0.49 -6.71
CA VAL A 118 -3.12 0.80 -6.47
C VAL A 118 -2.51 -0.25 -5.54
N VAL A 119 -1.32 -0.75 -5.88
CA VAL A 119 -0.55 -1.68 -5.03
C VAL A 119 0.83 -1.10 -4.73
N ILE A 120 1.23 -1.09 -3.45
CA ILE A 120 2.53 -0.57 -2.99
C ILE A 120 3.19 -1.61 -2.08
N GLU A 121 4.36 -2.13 -2.48
CA GLU A 121 5.00 -3.29 -1.81
C GLU A 121 5.88 -2.96 -0.60
N LYS A 122 6.09 -1.70 -0.21
CA LYS A 122 6.43 -1.51 1.20
C LYS A 122 6.16 -0.13 1.75
N PHE A 123 5.57 -0.14 2.95
CA PHE A 123 5.72 0.89 3.97
C PHE A 123 7.08 0.71 4.69
N GLY A 124 8.10 1.44 4.22
CA GLY A 124 9.48 1.36 4.66
C GLY A 124 9.80 2.24 5.87
N ASP A 125 11.09 2.34 6.22
CA ASP A 125 11.54 3.10 7.39
C ASP A 125 11.30 4.60 7.23
N GLN A 126 11.46 5.14 6.01
CA GLN A 126 11.15 6.53 5.72
C GLN A 126 9.66 6.83 5.85
N GLU A 127 8.79 5.99 5.30
CA GLU A 127 7.34 6.21 5.43
C GLU A 127 6.89 6.11 6.90
N GLN A 128 7.53 5.27 7.72
CA GLN A 128 7.29 5.23 9.16
C GLN A 128 7.65 6.54 9.87
N GLU A 129 8.69 7.23 9.41
CA GLU A 129 9.16 8.52 9.93
C GLU A 129 8.36 9.72 9.39
N GLY A 130 7.44 9.49 8.44
CA GLY A 130 6.66 10.55 7.81
C GLY A 130 7.25 11.07 6.49
N GLU A 131 8.26 10.40 5.95
CA GLU A 131 8.97 10.77 4.73
C GLU A 131 8.70 9.76 3.59
N GLY A 132 9.58 9.73 2.59
CA GLY A 132 9.49 8.79 1.47
C GLY A 132 8.27 9.04 0.60
N LEU A 133 7.48 7.99 0.38
CA LEU A 133 6.28 8.02 -0.47
C LEU A 133 4.98 8.32 0.32
N LEU A 134 5.09 8.69 1.59
CA LEU A 134 3.91 8.81 2.46
C LEU A 134 2.90 9.83 1.97
N ASP A 135 3.35 10.99 1.48
CA ASP A 135 2.47 12.05 0.97
C ASP A 135 1.65 11.54 -0.22
N GLU A 136 2.28 10.85 -1.18
CA GLU A 136 1.56 10.24 -2.30
C GLU A 136 0.60 9.13 -1.86
N ILE A 137 0.99 8.30 -0.89
CA ILE A 137 0.13 7.25 -0.33
C ILE A 137 -1.13 7.87 0.29
N MET A 138 -0.98 8.91 1.11
CA MET A 138 -2.10 9.59 1.76
C MET A 138 -2.97 10.32 0.75
N GLN A 139 -2.37 10.88 -0.31
CA GLN A 139 -3.12 11.50 -1.38
C GLN A 139 -4.01 10.49 -2.12
N ILE A 140 -3.47 9.31 -2.46
CA ILE A 140 -4.23 8.21 -3.10
C ILE A 140 -5.43 7.82 -2.23
N ILE A 141 -5.24 7.68 -0.91
CA ILE A 141 -6.31 7.38 0.04
C ILE A 141 -7.36 8.49 0.04
N SER A 142 -6.94 9.76 0.09
CA SER A 142 -7.85 10.91 0.16
C SER A 142 -8.70 11.10 -1.11
N GLU A 143 -8.18 10.69 -2.26
CA GLU A 143 -8.90 10.68 -3.54
C GLU A 143 -9.86 9.48 -3.68
N GLY A 144 -9.92 8.59 -2.67
CA GLY A 144 -10.80 7.42 -2.67
C GLY A 144 -10.40 6.34 -3.68
N ILE A 145 -9.17 6.38 -4.21
CA ILE A 145 -8.67 5.35 -5.13
C ILE A 145 -8.33 4.12 -4.30
N PRO A 146 -8.84 2.92 -4.65
CA PRO A 146 -8.55 1.72 -3.89
C PRO A 146 -7.05 1.46 -3.77
N LEU A 147 -6.57 1.21 -2.55
CA LEU A 147 -5.14 1.04 -2.26
C LEU A 147 -4.88 -0.23 -1.44
N MET A 148 -3.90 -1.02 -1.87
CA MET A 148 -3.32 -2.10 -1.09
C MET A 148 -1.85 -1.80 -0.85
N ILE A 149 -1.45 -1.75 0.42
CA ILE A 149 -0.05 -1.55 0.81
C ILE A 149 0.40 -2.70 1.72
N THR A 150 1.61 -3.19 1.54
CA THR A 150 2.20 -4.14 2.48
C THR A 150 2.90 -3.42 3.62
N VAL A 151 2.64 -3.90 4.84
CA VAL A 151 3.13 -3.30 6.07
C VAL A 151 3.85 -4.36 6.89
N PRO A 152 5.11 -4.16 7.31
CA PRO A 152 5.76 -5.08 8.22
C PRO A 152 5.04 -5.06 9.57
N GLU A 153 4.80 -6.22 10.16
CA GLU A 153 4.08 -6.37 11.44
C GLU A 153 4.53 -5.39 12.54
N PRO A 154 5.84 -5.14 12.77
CA PRO A 154 6.29 -4.15 13.76
C PRO A 154 5.87 -2.71 13.47
N ALA A 155 5.58 -2.37 12.21
CA ALA A 155 5.18 -1.03 11.79
C ALA A 155 3.65 -0.87 11.69
N LEU A 156 2.86 -1.90 12.01
CA LEU A 156 1.40 -1.86 11.86
C LEU A 156 0.77 -0.74 12.71
N GLU A 157 1.21 -0.57 13.96
CA GLU A 157 0.69 0.50 14.82
C GLU A 157 1.02 1.90 14.29
N ILE A 158 2.19 2.05 13.65
CA ILE A 158 2.61 3.31 13.03
C ILE A 158 1.70 3.60 11.83
N TRP A 159 1.53 2.62 10.94
CA TRP A 159 0.63 2.71 9.81
C TRP A 159 -0.81 3.08 10.24
N GLN A 160 -1.36 2.38 11.23
CA GLN A 160 -2.71 2.65 11.74
C GLN A 160 -2.85 4.07 12.27
N ARG A 161 -1.84 4.57 12.98
CA ARG A 161 -1.84 5.96 13.47
C ARG A 161 -1.83 6.96 12.32
N GLN A 162 -1.01 6.73 11.30
CA GLN A 162 -0.91 7.63 10.15
C GLN A 162 -2.18 7.66 9.30
N CYS A 163 -2.85 6.52 9.11
CA CYS A 163 -4.11 6.44 8.36
C CYS A 163 -5.39 6.60 9.21
N GLY A 164 -5.26 6.97 10.49
CA GLY A 164 -6.39 7.17 11.40
C GLY A 164 -7.17 5.89 11.75
N GLY A 165 -6.60 4.71 11.50
CA GLY A 165 -7.21 3.41 11.80
C GLY A 165 -8.36 3.01 10.87
N LEU A 166 -8.52 3.70 9.74
CA LEU A 166 -9.65 3.50 8.83
C LEU A 166 -9.45 2.36 7.82
N GLY A 167 -8.21 1.88 7.65
CA GLY A 167 -7.87 0.84 6.68
C GLY A 167 -8.16 -0.57 7.17
N ALA A 168 -8.49 -1.47 6.24
CA ALA A 168 -8.56 -2.89 6.54
C ALA A 168 -7.17 -3.44 6.87
N VAL A 169 -7.10 -4.45 7.73
CA VAL A 169 -5.86 -5.18 8.04
C VAL A 169 -6.05 -6.61 7.57
N LEU A 170 -5.20 -7.03 6.63
CA LEU A 170 -5.28 -8.33 5.98
C LEU A 170 -4.05 -9.18 6.32
N PRO A 171 -4.21 -10.49 6.52
CA PRO A 171 -3.06 -11.39 6.52
C PRO A 171 -2.41 -11.37 5.13
N TYR A 172 -1.10 -11.58 5.09
CA TYR A 172 -0.37 -11.73 3.83
C TYR A 172 -0.64 -13.09 3.18
N SER A 173 -1.79 -13.18 2.53
CA SER A 173 -2.22 -14.31 1.71
C SER A 173 -3.02 -13.82 0.50
N GLU A 174 -2.87 -14.51 -0.63
CA GLU A 174 -3.59 -14.17 -1.86
C GLU A 174 -5.12 -14.22 -1.65
N ASP A 175 -5.60 -15.20 -0.88
CA ASP A 175 -7.04 -15.35 -0.60
C ASP A 175 -7.64 -14.15 0.14
N ALA A 176 -6.92 -13.61 1.13
CA ALA A 176 -7.39 -12.44 1.87
C ALA A 176 -7.38 -11.17 1.02
N MET A 177 -6.32 -10.99 0.21
CA MET A 177 -6.22 -9.89 -0.75
C MET A 177 -7.38 -9.91 -1.76
N LEU A 178 -7.70 -11.08 -2.31
CA LEU A 178 -8.80 -11.26 -3.26
C LEU A 178 -10.18 -11.11 -2.62
N ALA A 179 -10.36 -11.60 -1.40
CA ALA A 179 -11.62 -11.44 -0.67
C ALA A 179 -11.92 -9.96 -0.44
N TRP A 180 -10.93 -9.18 0.03
CA TRP A 180 -11.06 -7.74 0.19
C TRP A 180 -11.35 -7.04 -1.14
N TRP A 181 -10.58 -7.35 -2.19
CA TRP A 181 -10.77 -6.75 -3.51
C TRP A 181 -12.17 -6.98 -4.09
N ARG A 182 -12.70 -8.20 -3.95
CA ARG A 182 -14.04 -8.54 -4.43
C ARG A 182 -15.13 -7.85 -3.63
N ALA A 183 -14.93 -7.65 -2.34
CA ALA A 183 -15.91 -6.98 -1.49
C ALA A 183 -16.01 -5.46 -1.78
N LEU A 184 -14.96 -4.84 -2.36
CA LEU A 184 -15.00 -3.44 -2.81
C LEU A 184 -15.85 -3.23 -4.06
N LYS A 185 -16.06 -4.28 -4.86
CA LYS A 185 -16.86 -4.21 -6.08
C LYS A 185 -18.29 -4.69 -5.79
N PRO A 186 -19.32 -3.83 -5.89
CA PRO A 186 -20.71 -4.27 -5.89
C PRO A 186 -21.05 -5.10 -7.14
#